data_AF-A0A932SY22-F1
#
_entry.id   AF-A0A932SY22-F1
#
_cell.length_a   1.000
_cell.length_b   1.000
_cell.length_c   1.000
_cell.angle_alpha   90.00
_cell.angle_beta   90.00
_cell.angle_gamma   90.00
#
_symmetry.space_group_name_H-M   'P 1'
#
loop_
_entity.id
_entity.type
_entity.pdbx_description
1 polymer ?
#
loop_
_entity_poly.entity_id
_entity_poly.type
_entity_poly.pdbx_seq_one_letter_code
_entity_poly.pdbx_strand_id
1 'polypeptide(L)'
;MRSDTGNPPESGFSRRRFLNCAACGFGGVAFQAMLANIAAASSSPLASRAPHFAPRAKRVIFLFMAGGPSQHDLFVPKPRLVREHGQRVGV
;
A
#
# COMPACT_ATOMS: atom_id res chain seq x y z
N MET A 1 56.15 27.75 -38.45
CA MET A 1 56.87 28.35 -37.31
C MET A 1 56.02 29.46 -36.66
N ARG A 2 54.93 29.09 -35.98
CA ARG A 2 54.22 29.96 -35.02
C ARG A 2 53.94 29.09 -33.81
N SER A 3 54.49 29.54 -32.70
CA SER A 3 54.66 28.89 -31.41
C SER A 3 53.35 28.55 -30.74
N ASP A 4 53.25 27.31 -30.28
CA ASP A 4 52.41 26.90 -29.16
C ASP A 4 52.68 27.81 -27.96
N THR A 5 51.63 28.47 -27.47
CA THR A 5 51.60 28.97 -26.09
C THR A 5 50.50 28.23 -25.37
N GLY A 6 50.89 27.15 -24.71
CA GLY A 6 50.05 26.36 -23.82
C GLY A 6 49.49 27.22 -22.70
N ASN A 7 48.17 27.13 -22.53
CA ASN A 7 47.49 27.59 -21.33
C ASN A 7 48.10 26.88 -20.11
N PRO A 8 48.52 27.58 -19.03
CA PRO A 8 49.00 26.90 -17.84
C PRO A 8 47.86 26.04 -17.24
N PRO A 9 48.15 24.80 -16.81
CA PRO A 9 47.18 24.04 -16.03
C PRO A 9 47.04 24.74 -14.68
N GLU A 10 45.92 25.45 -14.48
CA GLU A 10 45.55 26.07 -13.21
C GLU A 10 45.56 24.99 -12.11
N SER A 11 46.65 24.99 -11.36
CA SER A 11 47.04 24.02 -10.35
C SER A 11 46.30 24.34 -9.05
N GLY A 12 45.17 23.68 -8.81
CA GLY A 12 44.56 23.68 -7.49
C GLY A 12 43.04 23.57 -7.52
N PHE A 13 42.50 22.78 -6.59
CA PHE A 13 41.08 22.68 -6.37
C PHE A 13 40.55 24.06 -5.90
N SER A 14 40.03 24.88 -6.82
CA SER A 14 39.49 26.19 -6.49
C SER A 14 38.31 26.06 -5.53
N ARG A 15 38.30 26.81 -4.43
CA ARG A 15 37.21 26.85 -3.42
C ARG A 15 35.83 27.00 -4.09
N ARG A 16 35.73 27.81 -5.14
CA ARG A 16 34.50 28.00 -5.91
C ARG A 16 34.06 26.74 -6.65
N ARG A 17 35.01 25.99 -7.21
CA ARG A 17 34.75 24.71 -7.90
C ARG A 17 34.36 23.62 -6.90
N PHE A 18 35.00 23.59 -5.72
CA PHE A 18 34.60 22.73 -4.62
C PHE A 18 33.16 23.00 -4.16
N LEU A 19 32.83 24.27 -3.89
CA LEU A 19 31.48 24.65 -3.45
C LEU A 19 30.42 24.36 -4.51
N ASN A 20 30.72 24.61 -5.80
CA ASN A 20 29.80 24.27 -6.90
C ASN A 20 29.59 22.75 -7.02
N CYS A 21 30.65 21.94 -6.95
CA CYS A 21 30.51 20.48 -7.04
C CYS A 21 29.87 19.87 -5.78
N ALA A 22 30.21 20.36 -4.59
CA ALA A 22 29.67 19.86 -3.33
C ALA A 22 28.18 20.22 -3.15
N ALA A 23 27.77 21.43 -3.53
CA ALA A 23 26.36 21.84 -3.47
C ALA A 23 25.47 20.96 -4.35
N CYS A 24 25.89 20.66 -5.58
CA CYS A 24 25.14 19.78 -6.48
C CYS A 24 25.24 18.30 -6.09
N GLY A 25 26.40 17.84 -5.60
CA GLY A 25 26.63 16.43 -5.28
C GLY A 25 26.02 15.98 -3.94
N PHE A 26 26.22 16.76 -2.88
CA PHE A 26 25.73 16.43 -1.54
C PHE A 26 24.21 16.49 -1.45
N GLY A 27 23.58 17.47 -2.10
CA GLY A 27 22.13 17.56 -2.22
C GLY A 27 21.54 16.33 -2.94
N GLY A 28 22.23 15.81 -3.96
CA GLY A 28 21.83 14.59 -4.66
C GLY A 28 21.84 13.35 -3.76
N VAL A 29 22.83 13.22 -2.87
CA VAL A 29 22.89 12.11 -1.89
C VAL A 29 21.74 12.21 -0.89
N ALA A 30 21.47 13.40 -0.37
CA ALA A 30 20.35 13.63 0.55
C ALA A 30 18.99 13.34 -0.11
N PHE A 31 18.81 13.74 -1.37
CA PHE A 31 17.61 13.45 -2.14
C PHE A 31 17.43 11.95 -2.42
N GLN A 32 18.51 11.24 -2.77
CA GLN A 32 18.49 9.78 -2.92
C GLN A 32 18.13 9.07 -1.62
N ALA A 33 18.65 9.52 -0.48
CA ALA A 33 18.28 8.97 0.83
C ALA A 33 16.79 9.17 1.14
N MET A 34 16.21 10.32 0.79
CA MET A 34 14.79 10.60 0.94
C MET A 34 13.94 9.70 0.03
N LEU A 35 14.32 9.55 -1.24
CA LEU A 35 13.64 8.64 -2.18
C LEU A 35 13.72 7.18 -1.73
N ALA A 36 14.86 6.73 -1.21
CA ALA A 36 15.02 5.38 -0.68
C ALA A 36 14.10 5.13 0.52
N ASN A 37 13.89 6.14 1.38
CA ASN A 37 12.97 6.02 2.52
C ASN A 37 11.49 5.96 2.06
N ILE A 38 11.12 6.75 1.04
CA ILE A 38 9.79 6.68 0.42
C ILE A 38 9.56 5.32 -0.25
N ALA A 39 10.59 4.78 -0.92
CA ALA A 39 10.53 3.45 -1.51
C ALA A 39 10.44 2.34 -0.45
N ALA A 40 11.17 2.45 0.67
CA ALA A 40 11.07 1.51 1.78
C ALA A 40 9.70 1.56 2.49
N ALA A 41 9.04 2.72 2.50
CA ALA A 41 7.67 2.86 3.00
C ALA A 41 6.61 2.13 2.14
N SER A 42 6.98 1.58 0.97
CA SER A 42 6.07 0.75 0.15
C SER A 42 5.72 -0.59 0.82
N SER A 43 6.50 -1.05 1.81
CA SER A 43 6.12 -2.17 2.66
C SER A 43 5.32 -1.69 3.87
N SER A 44 4.13 -1.13 3.62
CA SER A 44 3.18 -0.86 4.69
C SER A 44 2.86 -2.19 5.41
N PRO A 45 2.89 -2.26 6.75
CA PRO A 45 2.40 -3.43 7.49
C PRO A 45 0.90 -3.71 7.25
N LEU A 46 0.18 -2.76 6.67
CA LEU A 46 -1.20 -2.87 6.21
C LEU A 46 -1.30 -3.06 4.68
N ALA A 47 -0.18 -3.31 3.99
CA ALA A 47 -0.19 -3.58 2.55
C ALA A 47 -1.07 -4.80 2.26
N SER A 48 -1.92 -4.68 1.23
CA SER A 48 -2.82 -5.77 0.85
C SER A 48 -2.01 -7.01 0.49
N ARG A 49 -2.15 -8.07 1.27
CA ARG A 49 -1.51 -9.36 0.98
C ARG A 49 -2.26 -10.07 -0.15
N ALA A 50 -1.52 -10.75 -1.01
CA ALA A 50 -2.11 -11.62 -2.01
C ALA A 50 -2.95 -12.72 -1.32
N PRO A 51 -4.19 -12.98 -1.79
CA PRO A 51 -5.00 -14.07 -1.25
C PRO A 51 -4.39 -15.43 -1.57
N HIS A 52 -4.62 -16.42 -0.69
CA HIS A 52 -4.14 -17.80 -0.91
C HIS A 52 -4.77 -18.48 -2.12
N PHE A 53 -5.93 -18.01 -2.58
CA PHE A 53 -6.66 -18.54 -3.73
C PHE A 53 -6.94 -17.45 -4.75
N ALA A 54 -7.02 -17.85 -6.02
CA ALA A 54 -7.41 -16.94 -7.09
C ALA A 54 -8.84 -16.42 -6.85
N PRO A 55 -9.06 -15.10 -6.83
CA PRO A 55 -10.39 -14.54 -6.62
C PRO A 55 -11.30 -14.92 -7.80
N ARG A 56 -12.41 -15.61 -7.49
CA ARG A 56 -13.41 -16.01 -8.49
C ARG A 56 -14.31 -14.84 -8.92
N ALA A 57 -14.46 -13.83 -8.07
CA ALA A 57 -15.30 -12.67 -8.31
C ALA A 57 -14.49 -11.38 -8.13
N LYS A 58 -14.72 -10.41 -9.04
CA LYS A 58 -14.00 -9.11 -9.03
C LYS A 58 -14.59 -8.11 -8.02
N ARG A 59 -15.89 -8.22 -7.72
CA ARG A 59 -16.63 -7.33 -6.81
C ARG A 59 -17.67 -8.14 -6.05
N VAL A 60 -17.80 -7.90 -4.75
CA VAL A 60 -18.82 -8.51 -3.89
C VAL A 60 -19.54 -7.37 -3.17
N ILE A 61 -20.85 -7.29 -3.35
CA ILE A 61 -21.71 -6.35 -2.62
C ILE A 61 -22.46 -7.17 -1.58
N PHE A 62 -22.16 -6.95 -0.30
CA PHE A 62 -22.84 -7.61 0.80
C PHE A 62 -23.92 -6.67 1.35
N LEU A 63 -25.19 -7.08 1.24
CA LEU A 63 -26.32 -6.32 1.74
C LEU A 63 -26.84 -7.02 2.99
N PHE A 64 -26.67 -6.39 4.16
CA PHE A 64 -27.29 -6.84 5.39
C PHE A 64 -28.59 -6.07 5.61
N MET A 65 -29.73 -6.75 5.46
CA MET A 65 -31.05 -6.18 5.70
C MET A 65 -31.48 -6.51 7.13
N ALA A 66 -31.22 -5.60 8.06
CA ALA A 66 -31.72 -5.71 9.43
C ALA A 66 -33.26 -5.63 9.44
N GLY A 67 -33.91 -6.61 10.07
CA GLY A 67 -35.38 -6.63 10.22
C GLY A 67 -36.16 -7.37 9.14
N GLY A 68 -35.48 -8.04 8.19
CA GLY A 68 -36.15 -8.99 7.29
C GLY A 68 -36.57 -10.26 8.06
N PRO A 69 -37.73 -10.87 7.74
CA PRO A 69 -38.09 -12.17 8.29
C PRO A 69 -36.95 -13.16 7.98
N SER A 70 -36.57 -13.95 8.98
CA SER A 70 -35.54 -14.97 8.79
C SER A 70 -35.96 -15.88 7.63
N GLN A 71 -35.01 -16.45 6.88
CA GLN A 71 -35.34 -17.43 5.83
C GLN A 71 -36.21 -18.57 6.39
N HIS A 72 -36.07 -18.84 7.68
CA HIS A 72 -36.83 -19.83 8.41
C HIS A 72 -38.27 -19.37 8.76
N ASP A 73 -38.58 -18.08 8.80
CA ASP A 73 -39.94 -17.55 9.09
C ASP A 73 -40.74 -17.22 7.82
N LEU A 74 -40.18 -17.45 6.63
CA LEU A 74 -40.87 -17.24 5.36
C LEU A 74 -41.90 -18.33 5.10
N PHE A 75 -43.16 -17.92 4.86
CA PHE A 75 -44.33 -18.53 4.18
C PHE A 75 -44.54 -20.06 4.13
N VAL A 76 -43.77 -20.84 4.88
CA VAL A 76 -43.90 -22.29 4.98
C VAL A 76 -44.50 -22.57 6.34
N PRO A 77 -45.79 -22.99 6.41
CA PRO A 77 -46.38 -23.36 7.69
C PRO A 77 -45.62 -24.54 8.28
N LYS A 78 -45.20 -24.39 9.53
CA LYS A 78 -44.45 -25.40 10.30
C LYS A 78 -45.36 -26.00 11.36
N PRO A 79 -46.22 -26.97 11.00
CA PRO A 79 -47.23 -27.50 11.91
C PRO A 79 -46.61 -28.13 13.16
N ARG A 80 -45.39 -28.67 13.06
CA ARG A 80 -44.66 -29.21 14.20
C ARG A 80 -44.20 -28.12 15.19
N LEU A 81 -43.67 -27.00 14.70
CA LEU A 81 -43.29 -25.86 15.56
C LEU A 81 -44.50 -25.20 16.22
N VAL A 82 -45.64 -25.15 15.52
CA VAL A 82 -46.89 -24.64 16.11
C VAL A 82 -47.35 -25.54 17.26
N ARG A 83 -47.24 -26.87 17.09
CA ARG A 83 -47.61 -27.87 18.12
C ARG A 83 -46.64 -27.87 19.30
N GLU A 84 -45.35 -27.68 19.04
CA GLU A 84 -44.28 -27.71 20.04
C GLU A 84 -43.97 -26.31 20.60
N HIS A 85 -44.76 -25.29 20.25
CA HIS A 85 -44.57 -23.92 20.73
C HIS A 85 -44.66 -23.86 22.26
N GLY A 86 -43.59 -23.34 22.90
CA GLY A 86 -43.50 -23.24 24.36
C GLY A 86 -42.98 -24.50 25.07
N GLN A 87 -42.68 -25.59 24.35
CA GLN A 87 -42.02 -26.75 24.95
C GLN A 87 -40.53 -26.46 25.13
N ARG A 88 -40.02 -26.76 26.33
CA ARG A 88 -38.58 -26.70 26.59
C ARG A 88 -37.94 -27.88 25.87
N VAL A 89 -37.01 -27.60 24.96
CA VAL A 89 -36.15 -28.64 24.38
C VAL A 89 -35.34 -29.21 25.55
N GLY A 90 -35.58 -30.47 25.89
CA GLY A 90 -34.83 -31.18 26.91
C GLY A 90 -33.37 -31.22 26.49
N VAL A 91 -32.51 -30.63 27.33
CA VAL A 91 -31.06 -30.82 27.27
C VAL A 91 -30.72 -32.13 27.93
#